data_AF-A0A1F4T5G7-F1
#
_entry.id   AF-A0A1F4T5G7-F1
#
_cell.length_a   1.000
_cell.length_b   1.000
_cell.length_c   1.000
_cell.angle_alpha   90.00
_cell.angle_beta   90.00
_cell.angle_gamma   90.00
#
_symmetry.space_group_name_H-M   'P 1'
#
loop_
_entity.id
_entity.type
_entity.pdbx_description
1 polymer ?
#
loop_
_entity_poly.entity_id
_entity_poly.type
_entity_poly.pdbx_seq_one_letter_code
_entity_poly.pdbx_strand_id
1 'polypeptide(L)'
;MSLMVRVVGFIGSRSLPASFSPLVSSSVSLFLSRSFRVASGGALGADSFALSALLRQGAASSGVLFSAWQSASGFPASVRPQVSQFLTSGGQVVWGSASPGASRQQAVSALLGRNQRLASSCSVLVAFLFGPSRGSLFTVRQAVSRGVPVVVFLCGGGAALPPDLARHCFIFNGKEVL
;
A
#
# COMPACT_ATOMS: atom_id res chain seq x y z
N MET A 1 -5.95 9.08 27.95
CA MET A 1 -6.42 8.22 26.83
C MET A 1 -5.50 8.46 25.64
N SER A 2 -4.63 7.51 25.30
CA SER A 2 -3.88 7.56 24.05
C SER A 2 -4.89 7.33 22.91
N LEU A 3 -5.10 8.33 22.06
CA LEU A 3 -5.89 8.14 20.84
C LEU A 3 -5.20 7.05 20.03
N MET A 4 -5.82 5.88 19.90
CA MET A 4 -5.32 4.83 19.01
C MET A 4 -5.19 5.43 17.61
N VAL A 5 -3.95 5.48 17.12
CA VAL A 5 -3.67 6.04 15.80
C VAL A 5 -4.28 5.11 14.75
N ARG A 6 -5.30 5.61 14.05
CA ARG A 6 -5.96 4.87 12.97
C ARG A 6 -5.05 4.86 11.75
N VAL A 7 -4.87 3.69 11.15
CA VAL A 7 -3.99 3.51 9.99
C VAL A 7 -4.81 3.00 8.81
N VAL A 8 -4.64 3.62 7.64
CA VAL A 8 -5.14 3.10 6.36
C VAL A 8 -3.99 2.56 5.53
N GLY A 9 -4.10 1.31 5.10
CA GLY A 9 -3.12 0.70 4.20
C GLY A 9 -3.48 0.92 2.74
N PHE A 10 -2.56 1.46 1.96
CA PHE A 10 -2.65 1.57 0.51
C PHE A 10 -1.77 0.53 -0.15
N ILE A 11 -2.38 -0.31 -0.97
CA ILE A 11 -1.70 -1.34 -1.75
C ILE A 11 -2.22 -1.37 -3.17
N GLY A 12 -1.48 -1.99 -4.08
CA GLY A 12 -2.03 -2.27 -5.40
C GLY A 12 -1.02 -2.83 -6.37
N SER A 13 -1.45 -2.91 -7.63
CA SER A 13 -0.60 -3.42 -8.70
C SER A 13 0.62 -2.56 -8.92
N ARG A 14 1.77 -3.22 -9.11
CA ARG A 14 3.02 -2.57 -9.52
C ARG A 14 2.94 -1.94 -10.91
N SER A 15 2.01 -2.43 -11.72
CA SER A 15 1.71 -1.98 -13.08
C SER A 15 0.45 -1.11 -13.16
N LEU A 16 -0.03 -0.55 -12.04
CA LEU A 16 -1.19 0.34 -12.04
C LEU A 16 -0.93 1.53 -12.98
N PRO A 17 -1.79 1.80 -13.98
CA PRO A 17 -1.60 2.93 -14.89
C PRO A 17 -1.56 4.28 -14.18
N ALA A 18 -0.76 5.21 -14.70
CA ALA A 18 -0.60 6.55 -14.15
C ALA A 18 -1.92 7.36 -14.12
N SER A 19 -2.88 7.04 -14.98
CA SER A 19 -4.22 7.65 -14.98
C SER A 19 -4.99 7.42 -13.67
N PHE A 20 -4.61 6.43 -12.85
CA PHE A 20 -5.20 6.20 -11.52
C PHE A 20 -4.49 6.97 -10.39
N SER A 21 -3.38 7.66 -10.67
CA SER A 21 -2.66 8.47 -9.67
C SER A 21 -3.55 9.53 -9.00
N PRO A 22 -4.44 10.26 -9.71
CA PRO A 22 -5.39 11.17 -9.08
C PRO A 22 -6.32 10.47 -8.09
N LEU A 23 -6.89 9.32 -8.46
CA LEU A 23 -7.79 8.56 -7.59
C LEU A 23 -7.09 8.08 -6.30
N VAL A 24 -5.85 7.58 -6.42
CA VAL A 24 -5.03 7.23 -5.25
C VAL A 24 -4.77 8.47 -4.38
N SER A 25 -4.43 9.60 -4.99
CA SER A 25 -4.17 10.86 -4.29
C SER A 25 -5.41 11.36 -3.54
N SER A 26 -6.58 11.36 -4.17
CA SER A 26 -7.85 11.77 -3.54
C SER A 26 -8.22 10.85 -2.38
N SER A 27 -8.00 9.55 -2.53
CA SER A 27 -8.20 8.58 -1.45
C SER A 27 -7.26 8.85 -0.28
N VAL A 28 -5.98 9.12 -0.53
CA VAL A 28 -5.02 9.51 0.53
C VAL A 28 -5.48 10.78 1.25
N SER A 29 -5.84 11.83 0.51
CA SER A 29 -6.33 13.08 1.09
C SER A 29 -7.56 12.88 1.97
N LEU A 30 -8.50 12.04 1.53
CA LEU A 30 -9.72 11.71 2.26
C LEU A 30 -9.45 11.04 3.61
N PHE A 31 -8.42 10.19 3.70
CA PHE A 31 -8.06 9.54 4.96
C PHE A 31 -7.22 10.45 5.85
N LEU A 32 -6.33 11.25 5.28
CA LEU A 32 -5.58 12.28 6.02
C LEU A 32 -6.53 13.30 6.65
N SER A 33 -7.57 13.74 5.94
CA SER A 33 -8.57 14.69 6.47
C SER A 33 -9.41 14.10 7.62
N ARG A 34 -9.34 12.79 7.82
CA ARG A 34 -9.96 12.05 8.94
C ARG A 34 -8.94 11.62 9.99
N SER A 35 -7.76 12.22 9.99
CA SER A 35 -6.68 11.96 10.95
C SER A 35 -6.18 10.51 10.94
N PHE A 36 -6.26 9.82 9.79
CA PHE A 36 -5.60 8.54 9.62
C PHE A 36 -4.14 8.74 9.25
N ARG A 37 -3.28 7.83 9.70
CA ARG A 37 -1.95 7.62 9.11
C ARG A 37 -2.04 6.74 7.88
N VAL A 38 -1.14 6.95 6.93
CA VAL A 38 -1.11 6.24 5.64
C VAL A 38 0.02 5.22 5.66
N ALA A 39 -0.32 3.94 5.53
CA ALA A 39 0.62 2.83 5.39
C ALA A 39 0.74 2.41 3.92
N SER A 40 1.95 2.08 3.45
CA SER A 40 2.19 1.55 2.10
C SER A 40 3.43 0.65 2.08
N GLY A 41 3.62 -0.13 1.01
CA GLY A 41 4.78 -1.02 0.83
C GLY A 41 5.96 -0.42 0.08
N GLY A 42 5.83 0.80 -0.46
CA GLY A 42 6.86 1.46 -1.26
C GLY A 42 7.21 0.73 -2.57
N ALA A 43 6.30 -0.08 -3.10
CA ALA A 43 6.45 -0.66 -4.44
C ALA A 43 6.13 0.35 -5.55
N LEU A 44 6.29 -0.06 -6.81
CA LEU A 44 5.77 0.69 -7.97
C LEU A 44 4.24 0.71 -7.98
N GLY A 45 3.67 1.58 -8.82
CA GLY A 45 2.22 1.70 -9.01
C GLY A 45 1.54 2.32 -7.79
N ALA A 46 0.48 1.69 -7.30
CA ALA A 46 -0.37 2.23 -6.23
C ALA A 46 0.43 2.70 -5.00
N ASP A 47 1.39 1.89 -4.54
CA ASP A 47 2.23 2.21 -3.40
C ASP A 47 3.04 3.50 -3.62
N SER A 48 3.65 3.66 -4.79
CA SER A 48 4.40 4.87 -5.17
C SER A 48 3.50 6.09 -5.41
N PHE A 49 2.27 5.90 -5.88
CA PHE A 49 1.30 6.99 -6.00
C PHE A 49 0.84 7.49 -4.63
N ALA A 50 0.62 6.58 -3.66
CA ALA A 50 0.31 6.95 -2.28
C ALA A 50 1.49 7.69 -1.62
N LEU A 51 2.72 7.22 -1.81
CA LEU A 51 3.93 7.91 -1.35
C LEU A 51 4.06 9.31 -1.97
N SER A 52 3.82 9.42 -3.28
CA SER A 52 3.83 10.71 -3.99
C SER A 52 2.77 11.66 -3.45
N ALA A 53 1.58 11.16 -3.14
CA ALA A 53 0.50 11.95 -2.57
C ALA A 53 0.85 12.51 -1.19
N LEU A 54 1.46 11.70 -0.31
CA LEU A 54 1.97 12.15 0.99
C LEU A 54 3.00 13.27 0.84
N LEU A 55 3.97 13.10 -0.06
CA LEU A 55 5.01 14.10 -0.31
C LEU A 55 4.44 15.42 -0.85
N ARG A 56 3.58 15.35 -1.87
CA ARG A 56 2.96 16.56 -2.46
C ARG A 56 2.09 17.33 -1.47
N GLN A 57 1.47 16.64 -0.51
CA GLN A 57 0.61 17.25 0.51
C GLN A 57 1.38 17.69 1.77
N GLY A 58 2.71 17.56 1.80
CA GLY A 58 3.52 17.87 2.99
C GLY A 58 3.20 16.98 4.20
N ALA A 59 2.61 15.80 3.96
CA ALA A 59 2.05 14.93 5.00
C ALA A 59 2.93 13.70 5.28
N ALA A 60 4.22 13.77 5.00
CA ALA A 60 5.14 12.64 5.15
C ALA A 60 5.18 12.09 6.58
N SER A 61 5.12 12.95 7.61
CA SER A 61 5.05 12.54 9.03
C SER A 61 3.80 11.73 9.39
N SER A 62 2.73 11.83 8.59
CA SER A 62 1.53 11.00 8.71
C SER A 62 1.64 9.66 7.98
N GLY A 63 2.76 9.39 7.31
CA GLY A 63 3.00 8.15 6.59
C GLY A 63 3.82 7.12 7.37
N VAL A 64 3.71 5.87 6.94
CA VAL A 64 4.61 4.77 7.30
C VAL A 64 4.80 3.82 6.12
N LEU A 65 6.03 3.49 5.76
CA LEU A 65 6.32 2.45 4.78
C LEU A 65 6.67 1.14 5.46
N PHE A 66 6.08 0.04 5.02
CA PHE A 66 6.45 -1.31 5.43
C PHE A 66 7.38 -1.91 4.37
N SER A 67 8.66 -2.01 4.70
CA SER A 67 9.66 -2.59 3.81
C SER A 67 9.79 -4.10 4.03
N ALA A 68 10.07 -4.82 2.95
CA ALA A 68 10.57 -6.19 3.04
C ALA A 68 12.08 -6.23 3.30
N TRP A 69 12.76 -5.10 3.02
CA TRP A 69 14.20 -4.97 2.98
C TRP A 69 14.74 -4.30 4.23
N GLN A 70 16.00 -4.57 4.56
CA GLN A 70 16.70 -3.97 5.70
C GLN A 70 17.10 -2.51 5.46
N SER A 71 17.12 -2.05 4.20
CA SER A 71 17.55 -0.70 3.86
C SER A 71 16.85 -0.13 2.63
N ALA A 72 17.02 1.18 2.41
CA ALA A 72 16.37 1.91 1.32
C ALA A 72 16.81 1.40 -0.08
N SER A 73 18.00 0.80 -0.20
CA SER A 73 18.48 0.26 -1.48
C SER A 73 17.67 -0.94 -1.97
N GLY A 74 16.89 -1.60 -1.10
CA GLY A 74 15.98 -2.67 -1.49
C GLY A 74 14.72 -2.19 -2.23
N PHE A 75 14.32 -0.93 -2.08
CA PHE A 75 13.19 -0.39 -2.84
C PHE A 75 13.50 -0.33 -4.35
N PRO A 76 12.49 -0.37 -5.24
CA PRO A 76 12.68 -0.19 -6.67
C PRO A 76 13.46 1.10 -6.96
N ALA A 77 14.43 1.06 -7.88
CA ALA A 77 15.36 2.17 -8.12
C ALA A 77 14.66 3.51 -8.36
N SER A 78 13.56 3.53 -9.11
CA SER A 78 12.75 4.73 -9.39
C SER A 78 11.97 5.26 -8.18
N VAL A 79 11.74 4.47 -7.15
CA VAL A 79 11.02 4.86 -5.93
C VAL A 79 11.99 5.35 -4.84
N ARG A 80 13.27 4.95 -4.89
CA ARG A 80 14.28 5.30 -3.87
C ARG A 80 14.41 6.81 -3.60
N PRO A 81 14.42 7.72 -4.60
CA PRO A 81 14.48 9.16 -4.34
C PRO A 81 13.30 9.65 -3.49
N GLN A 82 12.09 9.15 -3.77
CA GLN A 82 10.89 9.49 -3.00
C GLN A 82 10.94 8.94 -1.58
N VAL A 83 11.49 7.73 -1.38
CA VAL A 83 11.69 7.16 -0.03
C VAL A 83 12.68 8.01 0.77
N SER A 84 13.78 8.45 0.15
CA SER A 84 14.75 9.33 0.79
C SER A 84 14.11 10.66 1.20
N GLN A 85 13.40 11.31 0.28
CA GLN A 85 12.67 12.55 0.57
C GLN A 85 11.64 12.34 1.70
N PHE A 86 10.90 11.24 1.66
CA PHE A 86 9.88 10.92 2.66
C PHE A 86 10.47 10.77 4.06
N LEU A 87 11.61 10.09 4.20
CA LEU A 87 12.33 9.98 5.47
C LEU A 87 12.81 11.35 5.96
N THR A 88 13.42 12.16 5.09
CA THR A 88 13.88 13.51 5.43
C THR A 88 12.72 14.44 5.83
N SER A 89 11.53 14.22 5.28
CA SER A 89 10.30 14.95 5.64
C SER A 89 9.55 14.38 6.86
N GLY A 90 10.19 13.53 7.66
CA GLY A 90 9.65 13.00 8.92
C GLY A 90 8.79 11.74 8.77
N GLY A 91 8.73 11.16 7.56
CA GLY A 91 8.11 9.86 7.32
C GLY A 91 8.87 8.73 7.98
N GLN A 92 8.16 7.62 8.26
CA GLN A 92 8.71 6.48 8.98
C GLN A 92 8.78 5.24 8.09
N VAL A 93 9.80 4.39 8.29
CA VAL A 93 9.88 3.09 7.64
C VAL A 93 9.99 2.00 8.70
N VAL A 94 9.12 1.00 8.63
CA VAL A 94 9.27 -0.27 9.32
C VAL A 94 10.09 -1.19 8.43
N TRP A 95 11.37 -1.34 8.77
CA TRP A 95 12.32 -2.15 8.00
C TRP A 95 12.01 -3.65 8.10
N GLY A 96 12.32 -4.37 7.02
CA GLY A 96 12.16 -5.81 6.94
C GLY A 96 13.47 -6.56 7.15
N SER A 97 13.45 -7.87 6.91
CA SER A 97 14.57 -8.78 7.17
C SER A 97 15.39 -9.15 5.93
N ALA A 98 14.93 -8.85 4.71
CA ALA A 98 15.68 -9.21 3.51
C ALA A 98 16.88 -8.29 3.29
N SER A 99 18.07 -8.88 3.23
CA SER A 99 19.30 -8.18 2.86
C SER A 99 19.36 -7.93 1.35
N PRO A 100 20.11 -6.90 0.90
CA PRO A 100 20.53 -6.79 -0.49
C PRO A 100 21.21 -8.09 -0.94
N GLY A 101 20.81 -8.65 -2.08
CA GLY A 101 21.34 -9.93 -2.59
C GLY A 101 20.69 -11.20 -2.01
N ALA A 102 19.62 -11.07 -1.21
CA ALA A 102 18.87 -12.23 -0.72
C ALA A 102 18.40 -13.14 -1.87
N SER A 103 18.35 -14.45 -1.61
CA SER A 103 17.84 -15.42 -2.57
C SER A 103 16.37 -15.13 -2.92
N ARG A 104 15.91 -15.64 -4.06
CA ARG A 104 14.50 -15.47 -4.48
C ARG A 104 13.52 -15.93 -3.40
N GLN A 105 13.78 -17.06 -2.75
CA GLN A 105 12.92 -17.60 -1.70
C GLN A 105 12.88 -16.69 -0.47
N GLN A 106 14.04 -16.17 -0.04
CA GLN A 106 14.12 -15.22 1.07
C GLN A 106 13.39 -13.91 0.75
N ALA A 107 13.56 -13.38 -0.47
CA ALA A 107 12.88 -12.17 -0.91
C ALA A 107 11.35 -12.35 -0.95
N VAL A 108 10.87 -13.49 -1.47
CA VAL A 108 9.43 -13.80 -1.49
C VAL A 108 8.89 -13.93 -0.06
N SER A 109 9.57 -14.67 0.81
CA SER A 109 9.17 -14.80 2.22
C SER A 109 9.09 -13.44 2.92
N ALA A 110 10.11 -12.59 2.74
CA ALA A 110 10.15 -11.25 3.31
C ALA A 110 9.03 -10.34 2.77
N LEU A 111 8.69 -10.44 1.48
CA LEU A 111 7.56 -9.71 0.88
C LEU A 111 6.21 -10.16 1.45
N LEU A 112 5.99 -11.47 1.63
CA LEU A 112 4.77 -12.00 2.24
C LEU A 112 4.67 -11.58 3.72
N GLY A 113 5.76 -11.71 4.48
CA GLY A 113 5.82 -11.25 5.86
C GLY A 113 5.59 -9.74 5.98
N ARG A 114 6.12 -8.94 5.05
CA ARG A 114 5.84 -7.51 4.96
C ARG A 114 4.36 -7.23 4.75
N ASN A 115 3.71 -7.94 3.83
CA ASN A 115 2.29 -7.76 3.55
C ASN A 115 1.41 -8.10 4.77
N GLN A 116 1.77 -9.16 5.51
CA GLN A 116 1.10 -9.50 6.78
C GLN A 116 1.26 -8.40 7.82
N ARG A 117 2.49 -7.85 8.01
CA ARG A 117 2.73 -6.74 8.95
C ARG A 117 1.94 -5.49 8.57
N LEU A 118 1.91 -5.13 7.29
CA LEU A 118 1.11 -4.00 6.80
C LEU A 118 -0.37 -4.23 7.08
N ALA A 119 -0.94 -5.36 6.68
CA ALA A 119 -2.36 -5.63 6.90
C ALA A 119 -2.73 -5.62 8.39
N SER A 120 -1.86 -6.15 9.25
CA SER A 120 -2.08 -6.23 10.70
C SER A 120 -2.02 -4.89 11.42
N SER A 121 -1.35 -3.88 10.83
CA SER A 121 -1.28 -2.53 11.42
C SER A 121 -2.43 -1.64 11.01
N CYS A 122 -3.23 -2.06 10.03
CA CYS A 122 -4.28 -1.24 9.41
C CYS A 122 -5.62 -1.40 10.13
N SER A 123 -6.31 -0.28 10.32
CA SER A 123 -7.73 -0.24 10.69
C SER A 123 -8.65 -0.35 9.46
N VAL A 124 -8.11 -0.08 8.27
CA VAL A 124 -8.79 -0.19 6.96
C VAL A 124 -7.74 -0.38 5.87
N LEU A 125 -8.07 -1.15 4.84
CA LEU A 125 -7.20 -1.37 3.68
C LEU A 125 -7.86 -0.87 2.40
N VAL A 126 -7.13 -0.14 1.57
CA VAL A 126 -7.53 0.32 0.24
C VAL A 126 -6.62 -0.33 -0.80
N ALA A 127 -7.22 -1.11 -1.70
CA ALA A 127 -6.51 -1.86 -2.74
C ALA A 127 -6.87 -1.37 -4.14
N PHE A 128 -5.85 -1.07 -4.95
CA PHE A 128 -5.99 -0.70 -6.35
C PHE A 128 -5.49 -1.85 -7.24
N LEU A 129 -6.42 -2.62 -7.81
CA LEU A 129 -6.10 -3.84 -8.55
C LEU A 129 -6.10 -3.58 -10.06
N PHE A 130 -5.03 -3.97 -10.72
CA PHE A 130 -4.86 -3.92 -12.17
C PHE A 130 -4.16 -5.19 -12.66
N GLY A 131 -4.78 -5.93 -13.58
CA GLY A 131 -4.28 -7.25 -13.94
C GLY A 131 -4.31 -8.26 -12.79
N PRO A 132 -3.47 -9.33 -12.85
CA PRO A 132 -3.54 -10.44 -11.91
C PRO A 132 -3.28 -10.11 -10.44
N SER A 133 -2.56 -9.02 -10.14
CA SER A 133 -2.42 -8.42 -8.80
C SER A 133 -2.13 -9.38 -7.62
N ARG A 134 -1.43 -10.51 -7.85
CA ARG A 134 -1.32 -11.63 -6.88
C ARG A 134 -0.85 -11.21 -5.48
N GLY A 135 0.17 -10.35 -5.41
CA GLY A 135 0.70 -9.85 -4.14
C GLY A 135 -0.31 -8.99 -3.38
N SER A 136 -1.09 -8.18 -4.09
CA SER A 136 -2.14 -7.33 -3.50
C SER A 136 -3.33 -8.18 -3.04
N LEU A 137 -3.74 -9.18 -3.83
CA LEU A 137 -4.77 -10.15 -3.44
C LEU A 137 -4.38 -10.93 -2.18
N PHE A 138 -3.11 -11.31 -2.04
CA PHE A 138 -2.61 -11.91 -0.80
C PHE A 138 -2.82 -10.97 0.40
N THR A 139 -2.47 -9.69 0.27
CA THR A 139 -2.65 -8.72 1.36
C THR A 139 -4.14 -8.48 1.68
N VAL A 140 -5.00 -8.42 0.67
CA VAL A 140 -6.47 -8.36 0.86
C VAL A 140 -6.96 -9.56 1.67
N ARG A 141 -6.50 -10.77 1.33
CA ARG A 141 -6.82 -12.01 2.07
C ARG A 141 -6.43 -11.91 3.54
N GLN A 142 -5.23 -11.37 3.83
CA GLN A 142 -4.72 -11.16 5.19
C GLN A 142 -5.54 -10.12 5.98
N ALA A 143 -6.02 -9.06 5.33
CA ALA A 143 -6.87 -8.06 5.96
C ALA A 143 -8.27 -8.64 6.27
N VAL A 144 -8.89 -9.30 5.29
CA VAL A 144 -10.20 -9.96 5.46
C VAL A 144 -10.18 -11.00 6.58
N SER A 145 -9.14 -11.86 6.63
CA SER A 145 -9.02 -12.88 7.70
C SER A 145 -8.88 -12.30 9.10
N ARG A 146 -8.59 -10.99 9.22
CA ARG A 146 -8.45 -10.26 10.48
C ARG A 146 -9.64 -9.36 10.78
N GLY A 147 -10.68 -9.37 9.95
CA GLY A 147 -11.82 -8.47 10.08
C GLY A 147 -11.50 -7.01 9.78
N VAL A 148 -10.38 -6.73 9.10
CA VAL A 148 -10.05 -5.36 8.66
C VAL A 148 -10.93 -5.03 7.45
N PRO A 149 -11.72 -3.95 7.49
CA PRO A 149 -12.50 -3.50 6.34
C PRO A 149 -11.62 -3.24 5.12
N VAL A 150 -12.04 -3.73 3.96
CA VAL A 150 -11.28 -3.59 2.70
C VAL A 150 -12.12 -2.87 1.65
N VAL A 151 -11.56 -1.80 1.09
CA VAL A 151 -12.06 -1.11 -0.10
C VAL A 151 -11.20 -1.52 -1.29
N VAL A 152 -11.82 -1.92 -2.39
CA VAL A 152 -11.11 -2.34 -3.61
C VAL A 152 -11.60 -1.54 -4.80
N PHE A 153 -10.65 -0.91 -5.50
CA PHE A 153 -10.85 -0.36 -6.83
C PHE A 153 -10.37 -1.36 -7.88
N LEU A 154 -11.28 -1.81 -8.74
CA LEU A 154 -10.97 -2.61 -9.92
C LEU A 154 -10.60 -1.66 -11.07
N CYS A 155 -9.29 -1.51 -11.30
CA CYS A 155 -8.73 -0.54 -12.25
C CYS A 155 -8.57 -1.08 -13.69
N GLY A 156 -9.09 -2.28 -13.97
CA GLY A 156 -9.06 -2.91 -15.29
C GLY A 156 -7.91 -3.90 -15.49
N GLY A 157 -7.57 -4.17 -16.75
CA GLY A 157 -6.57 -5.18 -17.12
C GLY A 157 -6.98 -6.62 -16.77
N GLY A 158 -8.28 -6.89 -16.62
CA GLY A 158 -8.77 -8.19 -16.13
C GLY A 158 -8.65 -8.39 -14.62
N ALA A 159 -8.44 -7.31 -13.85
CA ALA A 159 -8.46 -7.38 -12.40
C ALA A 159 -9.84 -7.83 -11.90
N ALA A 160 -9.86 -8.81 -11.01
CA ALA A 160 -11.05 -9.33 -10.36
C ALA A 160 -10.72 -9.75 -8.93
N LEU A 161 -11.73 -9.71 -8.06
CA LEU A 161 -11.65 -10.37 -6.75
C LEU A 161 -12.21 -11.80 -6.87
N PRO A 162 -11.53 -12.79 -6.25
CA PRO A 162 -12.14 -14.08 -5.97
C PRO A 162 -13.48 -13.91 -5.22
N PRO A 163 -14.54 -14.68 -5.56
CA PRO A 163 -15.87 -14.54 -4.95
C PRO A 163 -15.87 -14.63 -3.43
N ASP A 164 -15.00 -15.48 -2.88
CA ASP A 164 -14.85 -15.68 -1.43
C ASP A 164 -14.30 -14.44 -0.72
N LEU A 165 -13.54 -13.57 -1.41
CA LEU A 165 -13.08 -12.29 -0.89
C LEU A 165 -14.07 -11.16 -1.18
N ALA A 166 -14.71 -11.19 -2.34
CA ALA A 166 -15.59 -10.12 -2.79
C ALA A 166 -16.70 -9.81 -1.79
N ARG A 167 -17.30 -10.84 -1.18
CA ARG A 167 -18.35 -10.70 -0.15
C ARG A 167 -17.91 -9.98 1.14
N HIS A 168 -16.62 -9.79 1.35
CA HIS A 168 -16.06 -9.10 2.52
C HIS A 168 -15.44 -7.74 2.19
N CYS A 169 -15.57 -7.28 0.94
CA CYS A 169 -14.94 -6.06 0.46
C CYS A 169 -15.99 -5.08 -0.09
N PHE A 170 -15.73 -3.78 0.04
CA PHE A 170 -16.43 -2.74 -0.70
C PHE A 170 -15.75 -2.58 -2.06
N ILE A 171 -16.45 -2.83 -3.15
CA ILE A 171 -15.86 -2.91 -4.50
C ILE A 171 -16.36 -1.76 -5.35
N PHE A 172 -15.44 -1.08 -6.03
CA PHE A 172 -15.70 0.03 -6.94
C PHE A 172 -15.02 -0.22 -8.30
N ASN A 173 -15.68 0.16 -9.38
CA ASN A 173 -15.07 0.18 -10.71
C ASN A 173 -14.22 1.44 -10.85
N GLY A 174 -12.90 1.29 -10.93
CA GLY A 174 -11.97 2.43 -10.92
C GLY A 174 -12.15 3.42 -12.08
N LYS A 175 -12.74 2.98 -13.20
CA LYS A 175 -13.02 3.84 -14.37
C LYS A 175 -14.26 4.73 -14.19
N GLU A 176 -15.15 4.39 -13.26
CA GLU A 176 -16.38 5.16 -13.00
C GLU A 176 -16.16 6.24 -11.92
N VAL A 177 -15.00 6.22 -11.25
CA VAL A 177 -14.64 7.12 -10.13
C VAL A 177 -13.59 8.16 -10.56
N LEU A 178 -13.12 8.10 -11.81
CA LEU A 178 -12.16 9.03 -12.42
C LEU A 178 -12.87 10.12 -13.22
#